data_AF-A0A6L4ZF05-F1
#
_entry.id   AF-A0A6L4ZF05-F1
#
_cell.length_a   1.000
_cell.length_b   1.000
_cell.length_c   1.000
_cell.angle_alpha   90.00
_cell.angle_beta   90.00
_cell.angle_gamma   90.00
#
_symmetry.space_group_name_H-M   'P 1'
#
loop_
_entity.id
_entity.type
_entity.pdbx_description
1 polymer ?
#
loop_
_entity_poly.entity_id
_entity_poly.type
_entity_poly.pdbx_seq_one_letter_code
_entity_poly.pdbx_strand_id
1 'polypeptide(L)'
;MSLNFPEVGFEFRFWGGTENRQYLHICVITEVIPVQRLCHTWSYEETPGITELCFEITPAGDNLSKLKLSHAGFETFPADNPDLDLKNFDEGWEYILGTPLKNYLEKKLIAGGLVD
;
A
#
# COMPACT_ATOMS: atom_id res chain seq x y z
N MET A 1 11.84 5.06 -23.32
CA MET A 1 11.66 4.40 -22.01
C MET A 1 10.19 4.14 -21.84
N SER A 2 9.79 2.88 -21.70
CA SER A 2 8.38 2.55 -21.42
C SER A 2 8.13 2.88 -19.96
N LEU A 3 7.22 3.82 -19.68
CA LEU A 3 6.70 4.02 -18.33
C LEU A 3 5.78 2.84 -18.05
N ASN A 4 6.14 2.01 -17.07
CA ASN A 4 5.27 0.93 -16.60
C ASN A 4 4.18 1.55 -15.73
N PHE A 5 2.99 1.73 -16.29
CA PHE A 5 1.82 2.08 -15.51
C PHE A 5 1.28 0.81 -14.82
N PRO A 6 0.73 0.93 -13.61
CA PRO A 6 0.01 -0.20 -13.01
C PRO A 6 -1.17 -0.59 -13.91
N GLU A 7 -1.37 -1.89 -14.08
CA GLU A 7 -2.41 -2.46 -14.94
C GLU A 7 -3.32 -3.36 -14.11
N VAL A 8 -4.64 -3.25 -14.27
CA VAL A 8 -5.60 -4.13 -13.60
C VAL A 8 -5.35 -5.59 -13.99
N GLY A 9 -5.31 -6.47 -12.99
CA GLY A 9 -4.95 -7.89 -13.15
C GLY A 9 -3.46 -8.18 -13.06
N PHE A 10 -2.59 -7.16 -13.01
CA PHE A 10 -1.17 -7.37 -12.78
C PHE A 10 -0.92 -7.89 -11.36
N GLU A 11 -0.19 -9.00 -11.26
CA GLU A 11 0.23 -9.60 -9.99
C GLU A 11 1.66 -9.16 -9.65
N PHE A 12 1.88 -8.81 -8.38
CA PHE A 12 3.20 -8.56 -7.83
C PHE A 12 3.36 -9.21 -6.46
N ARG A 13 4.61 -9.42 -6.06
CA ARG A 13 4.95 -10.12 -4.82
C ARG A 13 6.11 -9.42 -4.11
N PHE A 14 6.08 -9.41 -2.78
CA PHE A 14 7.17 -8.88 -1.97
C PHE A 14 7.22 -9.55 -0.59
N TRP A 15 8.41 -9.60 0.00
CA TRP A 15 8.58 -10.05 1.38
C TRP A 15 8.36 -8.90 2.35
N GLY A 16 7.62 -9.15 3.43
CA GLY A 16 7.42 -8.20 4.50
C GLY A 16 7.15 -8.92 5.82
N GLY A 17 7.57 -8.31 6.93
CA GLY A 17 7.47 -8.90 8.25
C GLY A 17 8.61 -8.45 9.16
N THR A 18 8.74 -9.11 10.30
CA THR A 18 9.82 -8.84 11.27
C THR A 18 11.08 -9.62 10.90
N GLU A 19 12.21 -9.31 11.55
CA GLU A 19 13.46 -10.06 11.36
C GLU A 19 13.29 -11.57 11.62
N ASN A 20 12.37 -11.94 12.52
CA ASN A 20 12.14 -13.32 12.93
C ASN A 20 11.07 -14.04 12.10
N ARG A 21 10.23 -13.30 11.36
CA ARG A 21 9.15 -13.88 10.57
C ARG A 21 8.85 -13.02 9.35
N GLN A 22 9.01 -13.62 8.17
CA GLN A 22 8.77 -13.01 6.88
C GLN A 22 7.55 -13.64 6.22
N TYR A 23 6.74 -12.83 5.58
CA TYR A 23 5.57 -13.24 4.83
C TYR A 23 5.72 -12.86 3.36
N LEU A 24 5.54 -13.81 2.46
CA LEU A 24 5.45 -13.50 1.03
C LEU A 24 4.04 -12.96 0.76
N HIS A 25 3.98 -11.66 0.49
CA HIS A 25 2.76 -10.99 0.08
C HIS A 25 2.53 -11.29 -1.41
N ILE A 26 1.28 -11.60 -1.75
CA ILE A 26 0.81 -11.77 -3.12
C ILE A 26 -0.33 -10.77 -3.33
N CYS A 27 -0.14 -9.87 -4.28
CA CYS A 27 -1.03 -8.74 -4.53
C CYS A 27 -1.40 -8.69 -6.01
N VAL A 28 -2.66 -8.40 -6.30
CA VAL A 28 -3.18 -8.22 -7.67
C VAL A 28 -3.82 -6.85 -7.75
N ILE A 29 -3.45 -6.05 -8.74
CA ILE A 29 -4.06 -4.73 -8.99
C ILE A 29 -5.54 -4.92 -9.35
N THR A 30 -6.44 -4.32 -8.59
CA THR A 30 -7.90 -4.41 -8.80
C THR A 30 -8.47 -3.16 -9.46
N GLU A 31 -7.87 -1.99 -9.21
CA GLU A 31 -8.34 -0.72 -9.74
C GLU A 31 -7.20 0.26 -9.97
N VAL A 32 -7.23 0.96 -11.11
CA VAL A 32 -6.31 2.06 -11.42
C VAL A 32 -7.10 3.22 -12.02
N ILE A 33 -7.13 4.34 -11.31
CA ILE A 33 -7.51 5.64 -11.85
C ILE A 33 -6.26 6.51 -11.79
N PRO A 34 -5.62 6.82 -12.94
CA PRO A 34 -4.36 7.57 -12.97
C PRO A 34 -4.42 8.81 -12.10
N VAL A 35 -3.36 9.02 -11.31
CA VAL A 35 -3.16 10.13 -10.37
C VAL A 35 -4.25 10.34 -9.30
N GLN A 36 -5.24 9.45 -9.19
CA GLN A 36 -6.34 9.55 -8.23
C GLN A 36 -6.48 8.33 -7.33
N ARG A 37 -6.44 7.12 -7.89
CA ARG A 37 -6.78 5.91 -7.13
C ARG A 37 -6.00 4.69 -7.59
N LEU A 38 -5.54 3.92 -6.62
CA LEU A 38 -4.89 2.64 -6.83
C LEU A 38 -5.40 1.66 -5.79
N CYS A 39 -5.99 0.55 -6.22
CA CYS A 39 -6.39 -0.55 -5.34
C CYS A 39 -5.73 -1.84 -5.77
N HIS A 40 -5.41 -2.67 -4.78
CA HIS A 40 -4.94 -4.03 -5.01
C HIS A 40 -5.31 -4.95 -3.85
N THR A 41 -5.33 -6.24 -4.12
CA THR A 41 -5.51 -7.25 -3.10
C THR A 41 -4.28 -7.35 -2.20
N TRP A 42 -4.47 -7.88 -1.00
CA TRP A 42 -3.42 -8.15 -0.05
C TRP A 42 -3.66 -9.54 0.55
N SER A 43 -2.77 -10.47 0.23
CA SER A 43 -2.83 -11.86 0.67
C SER A 43 -1.42 -12.40 0.90
N TYR A 44 -1.31 -13.59 1.48
CA TYR A 44 -0.04 -14.21 1.82
C TYR A 44 0.02 -15.61 1.24
N GLU A 45 1.19 -16.05 0.77
CA GLU A 45 1.36 -17.37 0.15
C GLU A 45 0.93 -18.53 1.07
N GLU A 46 1.24 -18.43 2.36
CA GLU A 46 1.02 -19.50 3.35
C GLU A 46 -0.15 -19.23 4.32
N THR A 47 -0.85 -18.09 4.18
CA THR A 47 -1.96 -17.75 5.08
C THR A 47 -3.25 -17.56 4.28
N PRO A 48 -4.34 -18.30 4.61
CA PRO A 48 -5.64 -18.07 4.01
C PRO A 48 -6.16 -16.64 4.24
N GLY A 49 -7.00 -16.17 3.32
CA GLY A 49 -7.65 -14.87 3.41
C GLY A 49 -7.09 -13.83 2.44
N ILE A 50 -7.87 -12.79 2.20
CA ILE A 50 -7.57 -11.74 1.23
C ILE A 50 -8.26 -10.45 1.65
N THR A 51 -7.46 -9.40 1.81
CA THR A 51 -7.94 -8.05 2.06
C THR A 51 -7.78 -7.19 0.81
N GLU A 52 -8.37 -6.01 0.81
CA GLU A 52 -8.19 -5.01 -0.24
C GLU A 52 -7.60 -3.72 0.34
N LEU A 53 -6.53 -3.25 -0.29
CA LEU A 53 -5.84 -2.02 0.04
C LEU A 53 -6.03 -1.01 -1.08
N CYS A 54 -6.52 0.17 -0.73
CA CYS A 54 -6.76 1.28 -1.65
C CYS A 54 -6.08 2.56 -1.18
N PHE A 55 -5.43 3.24 -2.12
CA PHE A 55 -4.90 4.60 -1.98
C PHE A 55 -5.73 5.55 -2.83
N GLU A 56 -6.16 6.66 -2.24
CA GLU A 56 -6.90 7.74 -2.89
C GLU A 56 -6.16 9.06 -2.70
N ILE A 57 -5.92 9.80 -3.78
CA ILE A 57 -5.30 11.12 -3.77
C ILE A 57 -6.32 12.15 -4.26
N THR A 58 -6.51 13.19 -3.48
CA THR A 58 -7.39 14.32 -3.82
C THR A 58 -6.66 15.65 -3.64
N PRO A 59 -6.91 16.67 -4.48
CA PRO A 59 -6.40 18.01 -4.26
C PRO A 59 -6.82 18.56 -2.90
N ALA A 60 -5.90 19.25 -2.20
CA ALA A 60 -6.14 19.83 -0.87
C ALA A 60 -5.72 21.31 -0.77
N GLY A 61 -5.58 21.99 -1.92
CA GLY A 61 -5.11 23.37 -2.05
C GLY A 61 -3.91 23.47 -3.00
N ASP A 62 -3.36 24.67 -3.13
CA ASP A 62 -2.23 24.93 -4.02
C ASP A 62 -1.01 24.11 -3.58
N ASN A 63 -0.47 23.31 -4.49
CA ASN A 63 0.66 22.40 -4.23
C ASN A 63 0.44 21.43 -3.05
N LEU A 64 -0.80 21.16 -2.68
CA LEU A 64 -1.17 20.26 -1.59
C LEU A 64 -2.08 19.14 -2.07
N SER A 65 -1.78 17.92 -1.63
CA SER A 65 -2.59 16.74 -1.88
C SER A 65 -2.93 16.06 -0.56
N LYS A 66 -4.14 15.50 -0.47
CA LYS A 66 -4.56 14.63 0.61
C LYS A 66 -4.50 13.18 0.11
N LEU A 67 -3.76 12.35 0.84
CA LEU A 67 -3.75 10.91 0.66
C LEU A 67 -4.69 10.28 1.69
N LYS A 68 -5.59 9.41 1.24
CA LYS A 68 -6.39 8.52 2.07
C LYS A 68 -6.02 7.08 1.74
N LEU A 69 -5.70 6.31 2.78
CA LEU A 69 -5.50 4.87 2.70
C LEU A 69 -6.74 4.18 3.28
N SER A 70 -7.19 3.11 2.66
CA SER A 70 -8.24 2.23 3.20
C SER A 70 -7.80 0.78 3.03
N HIS A 71 -7.77 0.01 4.12
CA HIS A 71 -7.48 -1.41 4.12
C HIS A 71 -8.68 -2.12 4.75
N ALA A 72 -9.29 -3.07 4.05
CA ALA A 72 -10.54 -3.71 4.48
C ALA A 72 -10.58 -5.20 4.11
N GLY A 73 -11.54 -5.94 4.69
CA GLY A 73 -11.71 -7.38 4.45
C GLY A 73 -10.97 -8.27 5.46
N PHE A 74 -10.56 -7.72 6.61
CA PHE A 74 -9.75 -8.43 7.60
C PHE A 74 -10.47 -9.66 8.20
N GLU A 75 -11.80 -9.70 8.13
CA GLU A 75 -12.60 -10.86 8.51
C GLU A 75 -12.31 -12.12 7.68
N THR A 76 -11.61 -11.98 6.54
CA THR A 76 -11.16 -13.11 5.73
C THR A 76 -9.89 -13.78 6.27
N PHE A 77 -9.10 -13.10 7.10
CA PHE A 77 -7.91 -13.67 7.71
C PHE A 77 -8.27 -14.59 8.88
N PRO A 78 -7.47 -15.65 9.11
CA PRO A 78 -7.69 -16.54 10.23
C PRO A 78 -7.35 -15.83 11.55
N ALA A 79 -8.23 -15.97 12.53
CA ALA A 79 -8.09 -15.32 13.84
C ALA A 79 -7.01 -15.95 14.74
N ASP A 80 -6.41 -17.06 14.33
CA ASP A 80 -5.39 -17.78 15.10
C ASP A 80 -3.95 -17.28 14.85
N ASN A 81 -3.75 -16.38 13.87
CA ASN A 81 -2.46 -15.75 13.63
C ASN A 81 -2.42 -14.32 14.22
N PRO A 82 -1.78 -14.11 15.39
CA PRO A 82 -1.75 -12.81 16.05
C PRO A 82 -1.00 -11.73 15.26
N ASP A 83 -0.15 -12.11 14.30
CA ASP A 83 0.55 -11.16 13.45
C ASP A 83 -0.40 -10.47 12.46
N LEU A 84 -1.53 -11.10 12.13
CA LEU A 84 -2.54 -10.57 11.22
C LEU A 84 -3.70 -9.88 11.96
N ASP A 85 -3.50 -9.53 13.23
CA ASP A 85 -4.44 -8.70 13.96
C ASP A 85 -4.51 -7.28 13.36
N LEU A 86 -5.73 -6.73 13.27
CA LEU A 86 -6.02 -5.40 12.75
C LEU A 86 -5.10 -4.32 13.36
N LYS A 87 -4.82 -4.41 14.67
CA LYS A 87 -3.97 -3.44 15.37
C LYS A 87 -2.56 -3.36 14.78
N ASN A 88 -2.01 -4.48 14.32
CA ASN A 88 -0.68 -4.49 13.71
C ASN A 88 -0.68 -3.78 12.35
N PHE A 89 -1.77 -3.89 11.59
CA PHE A 89 -1.93 -3.15 10.33
C PHE A 89 -2.07 -1.66 10.57
N ASP A 90 -2.85 -1.25 11.57
CA ASP A 90 -3.00 0.16 11.94
C ASP A 90 -1.63 0.78 12.30
N GLU A 91 -0.87 0.12 13.18
CA GLU A 91 0.47 0.57 13.58
C GLU A 91 1.45 0.60 12.38
N GLY A 92 1.41 -0.43 11.53
CA GLY A 92 2.23 -0.51 10.32
C GLY A 92 1.95 0.63 9.36
N TRP A 93 0.67 0.93 9.09
CA TRP A 93 0.29 2.02 8.20
C TRP A 93 0.58 3.40 8.78
N GLU A 94 0.36 3.60 10.08
CA GLU A 94 0.74 4.85 10.76
C GLU A 94 2.24 5.13 10.59
N TYR A 95 3.08 4.11 10.81
CA TYR A 95 4.52 4.23 10.60
C TYR A 95 4.86 4.52 9.13
N ILE A 96 4.38 3.71 8.19
CA ILE A 96 4.72 3.80 6.75
C ILE A 96 4.32 5.16 6.17
N LEU A 97 3.11 5.63 6.47
CA LEU A 97 2.62 6.90 5.97
C LEU A 97 3.31 8.08 6.65
N GLY A 98 3.51 8.01 7.96
CA GLY A 98 4.08 9.11 8.74
C GLY A 98 5.58 9.31 8.54
N THR A 99 6.32 8.24 8.24
CA THR A 99 7.80 8.27 8.23
C THR A 99 8.41 8.01 6.85
N PRO A 100 8.50 6.76 6.33
CA PRO A 100 9.23 6.51 5.08
C PRO A 100 8.57 7.16 3.86
N LEU A 101 7.24 7.16 3.74
CA LEU A 101 6.57 7.81 2.61
C LEU A 101 6.82 9.32 2.61
N LYS A 102 6.61 9.98 3.75
CA LYS A 102 6.88 11.40 3.92
C LYS A 102 8.33 11.74 3.57
N ASN A 103 9.28 11.01 4.14
CA ASN A 103 10.71 11.22 3.88
C ASN A 103 11.07 11.02 2.40
N TYR A 104 10.46 10.04 1.73
CA TYR A 104 10.66 9.80 0.30
C TYR A 104 10.17 10.99 -0.54
N LEU A 105 8.97 11.49 -0.25
CA LEU A 105 8.37 12.61 -0.97
C LEU A 105 9.16 13.91 -0.76
N GLU A 106 9.58 14.21 0.47
CA GLU A 106 10.41 15.38 0.79
C GLU A 106 11.75 15.34 0.04
N LYS A 107 12.41 14.18 -0.02
CA LYS A 107 13.63 14.01 -0.80
C LYS A 107 13.41 14.24 -2.29
N LYS A 108 12.28 13.76 -2.84
CA LYS A 108 11.93 13.95 -4.27
C LYS A 108 11.63 15.40 -4.62
N LEU A 109 10.98 16.14 -3.71
CA LEU A 109 10.75 17.58 -3.84
C LEU A 109 12.09 18.35 -3.89
N ILE A 110 13.01 18.07 -2.96
CA ILE A 110 14.32 18.75 -2.89
C ILE A 110 15.18 18.45 -4.12
N ALA A 111 15.08 17.23 -4.66
CA ALA A 111 15.84 16.82 -5.84
C ALA A 111 15.29 17.39 -7.17
N GLY A 112 14.27 18.26 -7.15
CA GLY A 112 13.67 18.87 -8.35
C GLY A 112 12.92 17.87 -9.24
N GLY A 113 12.54 16.70 -8.70
CA GLY A 113 12.02 15.56 -9.47
C GLY A 113 10.51 15.56 -9.71
N LEU A 114 9.81 16.63 -9.34
CA LEU A 114 8.40 16.82 -9.70
C LEU A 114 8.36 17.92 -10.76
N VAL A 115 8.71 17.53 -11.98
CA VAL A 115 8.35 18.28 -13.19
C VAL A 115 7.14 17.57 -13.76
N ASP A 116 6.07 18.33 -13.91
CA ASP A 116 4.75 17.91 -14.42
C ASP A 116 4.81 17.08 -15.71
#